data_AF-A0A6G3PGQ6-F1
#
_entry.id   AF-A0A6G3PGQ6-F1
#
_cell.length_a   1.000
_cell.length_b   1.000
_cell.length_c   1.000
_cell.angle_alpha   90.00
_cell.angle_beta   90.00
_cell.angle_gamma   90.00
#
_symmetry.space_group_name_H-M   'P 1'
#
loop_
_entity.id
_entity.type
_entity.pdbx_description
1 polymer ?
#
loop_
_entity_poly.entity_id
_entity_poly.type
_entity_poly.pdbx_seq_one_letter_code
_entity_poly.pdbx_strand_id
1 'polypeptide(L)' 'MGTGLRHFRGFVAESFRDEGRVEGRAEDILRILDLRGVPVPEAARQRVSACTDLAVLDVWFERAVTAPSADAVFGDG' A
#
# COMPACT_ATOMS: atom_id res chain seq x y z
N MET A 1 -2.19 -13.38 17.76
CA MET A 1 -0.79 -12.88 17.78
C MET A 1 -0.75 -11.66 16.87
N GLY A 2 -0.89 -10.46 17.43
CA GLY A 2 -1.06 -9.22 16.66
C GLY A 2 0.11 -8.28 16.89
N THR A 3 1.17 -8.43 16.10
CA THR A 3 2.33 -7.55 16.13
C THR A 3 2.10 -6.32 15.25
N GLY A 4 1.63 -5.24 15.89
CA GLY A 4 2.28 -3.92 15.81
C GLY A 4 2.42 -3.22 14.45
N LEU A 5 1.31 -2.78 13.85
CA LEU A 5 1.30 -1.77 12.77
C LEU A 5 1.73 -0.35 13.21
N ARG A 6 2.13 -0.16 14.48
CA ARG A 6 2.59 1.14 15.01
C ARG A 6 3.99 1.54 14.55
N HIS A 7 4.83 0.59 14.12
CA HIS A 7 6.19 0.87 13.66
C HIS A 7 6.29 1.39 12.23
N PHE A 8 5.29 1.11 11.38
CA PHE A 8 5.41 1.40 9.95
C PHE A 8 5.26 2.89 9.63
N ARG A 9 4.56 3.65 10.48
CA ARG A 9 4.31 5.09 10.30
C ARG A 9 5.57 5.96 10.30
N GLY A 10 6.69 5.46 10.84
CA GLY A 10 7.94 6.20 10.94
C GLY A 10 8.86 6.14 9.72
N PHE A 11 8.71 5.14 8.84
CA PHE A 11 9.64 4.91 7.72
C PHE A 11 9.29 5.68 6.43
N VAL A 12 8.09 6.28 6.37
CA VAL A 12 7.46 6.74 5.12
C VAL A 12 7.74 8.24 4.80
N ALA A 13 8.58 8.91 5.60
CA ALA A 13 8.74 10.37 5.54
C ALA A 13 9.96 10.90 4.75
N GLU A 14 10.88 10.06 4.26
CA GLU A 14 12.09 10.54 3.58
C GLU A 14 12.37 9.76 2.29
N SER A 15 11.68 10.09 1.21
CA SER A 15 12.15 9.76 -0.15
C SER A 15 12.05 11.00 -1.02
N PHE A 16 13.19 11.66 -1.16
CA PHE A 16 13.45 12.74 -2.11
C PHE A 16 13.38 12.19 -3.54
N ARG A 17 12.77 12.98 -4.43
CA ARG A 17 12.50 12.78 -5.87
C ARG A 17 11.21 11.99 -6.16
N ASP A 18 10.25 12.71 -6.71
CA ASP A 18 8.84 12.35 -6.96
C ASP A 18 8.64 10.95 -7.55
N GLU A 19 9.49 10.56 -8.49
CA GLU A 19 9.42 9.26 -9.19
C GLU A 19 9.74 8.07 -8.26
N GLY A 20 10.76 8.21 -7.40
CA GLY A 20 11.10 7.18 -6.40
C GLY A 20 10.10 7.07 -5.26
N ARG A 21 9.27 8.11 -5.06
CA ARG A 21 8.21 8.10 -4.05
C ARG A 21 6.99 7.32 -4.52
N VAL A 22 6.65 7.39 -5.80
CA VAL A 22 5.54 6.64 -6.42
C VAL A 22 5.81 5.14 -6.36
N GLU A 23 6.95 4.71 -6.92
CA GLU A 23 7.33 3.30 -6.93
C GLU A 23 7.48 2.75 -5.50
N GLY A 24 8.10 3.53 -4.60
CA GLY A 24 8.20 3.17 -3.19
C GLY A 24 6.84 3.01 -2.51
N ARG A 25 5.86 3.90 -2.79
CA ARG A 25 4.50 3.80 -2.22
C ARG A 25 3.79 2.54 -2.71
N ALA A 26 3.90 2.23 -3.99
CA ALA A 26 3.30 1.05 -4.59
C ALA A 26 3.83 -0.24 -3.94
N GLU A 27 5.16 -0.34 -3.75
CA GLU A 27 5.77 -1.46 -3.06
C GLU A 27 5.36 -1.54 -1.58
N ASP A 28 5.27 -0.40 -0.88
CA ASP A 28 4.83 -0.35 0.52
C ASP A 28 3.42 -0.91 0.71
N ILE A 29 2.47 -0.55 -0.16
CA ILE A 29 1.10 -1.06 -0.12
C ILE A 29 1.09 -2.60 -0.24
N LEU A 30 1.82 -3.13 -1.23
CA LEU A 30 1.90 -4.58 -1.46
C LEU A 30 2.56 -5.29 -0.28
N ARG A 31 3.62 -4.71 0.28
CA ARG A 31 4.32 -5.25 1.44
C ARG A 31 3.42 -5.29 2.67
N ILE A 32 2.60 -4.26 2.92
CA ILE A 32 1.66 -4.27 4.05
C ILE A 32 0.62 -5.37 3.86
N LEU A 33 0.06 -5.54 2.66
CA LEU A 33 -0.94 -6.57 2.39
C LEU A 33 -0.36 -7.98 2.57
N ASP A 34 0.87 -8.22 2.11
CA ASP A 34 1.62 -9.46 2.35
C ASP A 34 1.84 -9.72 3.85
N LEU A 35 2.32 -8.72 4.60
CA LEU A 35 2.52 -8.82 6.05
C LEU A 35 1.22 -9.08 6.82
N ARG A 36 0.08 -8.60 6.30
CA ARG A 36 -1.25 -8.87 6.87
C ARG A 36 -1.82 -10.22 6.45
N GLY A 37 -1.17 -10.94 5.53
CA GLY A 37 -1.67 -12.18 4.97
C GLY A 37 -2.91 -11.96 4.08
N VAL A 38 -3.09 -10.76 3.55
CA VAL A 38 -4.18 -10.44 2.63
C VAL A 38 -3.77 -10.91 1.23
N PRO A 39 -4.53 -11.81 0.59
CA PRO A 39 -4.21 -12.27 -0.75
C PRO A 39 -4.32 -11.10 -1.73
N VAL A 40 -3.22 -10.76 -2.38
CA VAL A 40 -3.17 -9.73 -3.43
C VAL A 40 -3.12 -10.42 -4.79
N PRO A 41 -4.21 -10.40 -5.58
CA PRO A 41 -4.19 -10.96 -6.93
C PRO A 41 -3.24 -10.16 -7.83
N GLU A 42 -2.72 -10.80 -8.87
CA GLU A 42 -1.77 -10.18 -9.80
C GLU A 42 -2.35 -8.92 -10.47
N ALA A 43 -3.66 -8.92 -10.75
CA ALA A 43 -4.39 -7.76 -11.25
C ALA A 43 -4.32 -6.55 -10.30
N ALA A 44 -4.44 -6.78 -8.98
CA ALA A 44 -4.28 -5.73 -7.97
C ALA A 44 -2.83 -5.23 -7.93
N ARG A 45 -1.86 -6.13 -8.06
CA ARG A 45 -0.43 -5.80 -8.08
C ARG A 45 -0.06 -4.91 -9.26
N GLN A 46 -0.58 -5.24 -10.44
CA GLN A 46 -0.44 -4.39 -11.64
C GLN A 46 -1.14 -3.04 -11.47
N ARG A 47 -2.35 -3.02 -10.90
CA ARG A 47 -3.11 -1.78 -10.65
C ARG A 47 -2.37 -0.82 -9.71
N VAL A 48 -1.73 -1.35 -8.67
CA VAL A 48 -0.87 -0.57 -7.76
C VAL A 48 0.39 -0.07 -8.45
N SER A 49 1.08 -0.94 -9.19
CA SER A 49 2.36 -0.59 -9.85
C SER A 49 2.19 0.35 -11.06
N ALA A 50 1.02 0.32 -11.72
CA ALA A 50 0.70 1.19 -12.85
C ALA A 50 0.14 2.56 -12.40
N CYS A 51 -0.18 2.72 -11.11
CA CYS A 51 -0.70 3.98 -10.58
C CYS A 51 0.47 4.93 -10.29
N THR A 52 0.47 6.08 -10.97
CA THR A 52 1.47 7.14 -10.76
C THR A 52 0.95 8.29 -9.89
N ASP A 53 -0.29 8.21 -9.44
CA ASP A 53 -0.95 9.22 -8.63
C ASP A 53 -0.63 9.02 -7.14
N LEU A 54 0.29 9.83 -6.61
CA LEU A 54 0.68 9.77 -5.20
C LEU A 54 -0.50 9.92 -4.24
N ALA A 55 -1.47 10.78 -4.57
CA ALA A 55 -2.64 10.98 -3.72
C ALA A 55 -3.52 9.71 -3.64
N VAL A 56 -3.64 8.98 -4.75
CA VAL A 56 -4.39 7.72 -4.79
C VAL A 56 -3.62 6.63 -4.03
N LEU A 57 -2.31 6.54 -4.23
CA LEU A 57 -1.45 5.61 -3.51
C LEU A 57 -1.46 5.86 -2.00
N ASP A 58 -1.54 7.12 -1.55
CA ASP A 58 -1.61 7.45 -0.12
C ASP A 58 -2.92 6.94 0.52
N VAL A 59 -4.06 7.14 -0.16
CA VAL A 59 -5.36 6.61 0.29
C VAL A 59 -5.34 5.08 0.33
N TRP A 60 -4.77 4.43 -0.69
CA TRP A 60 -4.62 2.98 -0.72
C TRP A 60 -3.69 2.49 0.40
N PHE A 61 -2.62 3.21 0.70
CA PHE A 61 -1.73 2.89 1.81
C PHE A 61 -2.46 2.93 3.16
N GLU A 62 -3.23 3.99 3.43
CA GLU A 62 -4.02 4.09 4.67
C GLU A 62 -5.06 2.97 4.77
N ARG A 63 -5.73 2.64 3.66
CA ARG A 63 -6.69 1.53 3.61
C ARG A 63 -6.00 0.17 3.73
N ALA A 64 -4.81 -0.01 3.16
CA ALA A 64 -4.04 -1.25 3.25
C ALA A 64 -3.61 -1.58 4.67
N VAL A 65 -3.72 -0.67 5.64
CA VAL A 65 -3.52 -0.93 7.07
C VAL A 65 -4.74 -1.56 7.74
N THR A 66 -5.94 -1.28 7.27
CA THR A 66 -7.21 -1.67 7.94
C THR A 66 -8.10 -2.59 7.12
N ALA A 67 -8.05 -2.52 5.79
CA ALA A 67 -8.90 -3.25 4.85
C ALA A 67 -8.79 -4.78 5.03
N PRO A 68 -9.90 -5.54 4.97
CA PRO A 68 -9.85 -6.99 5.09
C PRO A 68 -9.35 -7.69 3.81
N SER A 69 -9.36 -6.99 2.67
CA SER A 69 -9.06 -7.54 1.34
C SER A 69 -8.42 -6.49 0.43
N ALA A 70 -7.74 -6.92 -0.63
CA ALA A 70 -7.18 -6.02 -1.65
C ALA A 70 -8.26 -5.14 -2.31
N ASP A 71 -9.44 -5.69 -2.57
CA ASP A 71 -10.59 -4.97 -3.17
C ASP A 71 -11.01 -3.74 -2.35
N ALA A 72 -11.14 -3.94 -1.03
CA ALA A 72 -11.45 -2.88 -0.06
C ALA A 72 -10.35 -1.81 0.05
N VAL A 73 -9.11 -2.11 -0.36
CA VAL A 73 -8.05 -1.09 -0.48
C VAL A 73 -8.37 -0.13 -1.62
N PHE A 74 -8.77 -0.67 -2.76
CA PHE A 74 -9.10 0.12 -3.94
C PHE A 74 -10.44 0.85 -3.81
N GLY A 75 -11.33 0.37 -2.93
CA GLY A 75 -12.70 0.85 -2.84
C GLY A 75 -13.59 0.31 -3.96
N ASP A 76 -13.17 -0.79 -4.60
CA ASP A 76 -14.11 -1.71 -5.24
C ASP A 76 -14.88 -2.38 -4.09
N GLY A 77 -16.20 -2.31 -4.13
CA GLY A 77 -17.10 -2.81 -3.10
C GLY A 77 -18.54 -2.69 -3.55
#